data_AF-A0A9D2MFU9-F1
#
_entry.id   AF-A0A9D2MFU9-F1
#
_cell.length_a   1.000
_cell.length_b   1.000
_cell.length_c   1.000
_cell.angle_alpha   90.00
_cell.angle_beta   90.00
_cell.angle_gamma   90.00
#
_symmetry.space_group_name_H-M   'P 1'
#
loop_
_entity.id
_entity.type
_entity.pdbx_description
1 polymer ?
#
loop_
_entity_poly.entity_id
_entity_poly.type
_entity_poly.pdbx_seq_one_letter_code
_entity_poly.pdbx_strand_id
1 'polypeptide(L)'
;MALFESYERRIDHINSVLHEYGIGSIEEAKSICDSVGIDPYKTVKEIQPIAFENAGWAYVVGAAIAIKKGCTTAPEAAEAIGIGLQAFCIAGSVADDRKVGLGHGNLAAMLLRDETECFAFLAGHESFAAAEGAI
;
A
#
# COMPACT_ATOMS: atom_id res chain seq x y z
N MET A 1 1.34 21.40 8.48
CA MET A 1 1.83 20.92 7.17
C MET A 1 0.92 19.80 6.73
N ALA A 2 0.65 19.65 5.43
CA ALA A 2 -0.10 18.50 4.93
C ALA A 2 0.64 17.20 5.25
N LEU A 3 -0.09 16.10 5.49
CA LEU A 3 0.49 14.82 5.88
C LEU A 3 1.35 14.19 4.78
N PHE A 4 1.04 14.47 3.51
CA PHE A 4 1.72 13.93 2.33
C PHE A 4 1.50 14.82 1.10
N GLU A 5 2.22 14.54 0.00
CA GLU A 5 2.23 15.39 -1.19
C GLU A 5 0.93 15.31 -1.99
N SER A 6 0.44 16.46 -2.47
CA SER A 6 -0.84 16.58 -3.19
C SER A 6 -2.06 16.12 -2.37
N TYR A 7 -2.03 16.32 -1.05
CA TYR A 7 -3.07 15.92 -0.11
C TYR A 7 -4.49 16.19 -0.59
N GLU A 8 -4.82 17.44 -0.95
CA GLU A 8 -6.16 17.85 -1.38
C GLU A 8 -6.65 17.10 -2.63
N ARG A 9 -5.73 16.64 -3.50
CA ARG A 9 -6.07 15.88 -4.71
C ARG A 9 -6.30 14.39 -4.45
N ARG A 10 -5.91 13.89 -3.27
CA ARG A 10 -5.88 12.45 -2.96
C ARG A 10 -6.81 12.06 -1.83
N ILE A 11 -6.98 12.93 -0.84
CA ILE A 11 -7.62 12.57 0.44
C ILE A 11 -9.04 12.04 0.26
N ASP A 12 -9.86 12.64 -0.61
CA ASP A 12 -11.23 12.19 -0.84
C ASP A 12 -11.27 10.77 -1.41
N HIS A 13 -10.34 10.45 -2.32
CA HIS A 13 -10.22 9.11 -2.87
C HIS A 13 -9.72 8.11 -1.82
N ILE A 14 -8.70 8.47 -1.05
CA ILE A 14 -8.15 7.62 0.02
C ILE A 14 -9.23 7.31 1.07
N ASN A 15 -9.96 8.33 1.52
CA ASN A 15 -11.05 8.14 2.48
C ASN A 15 -12.17 7.28 1.90
N SER A 16 -12.51 7.45 0.62
CA SER A 16 -13.47 6.57 -0.05
C SER A 16 -13.05 5.10 0.03
N VAL A 17 -11.77 4.79 -0.27
CA VAL A 17 -11.25 3.41 -0.16
C VAL A 17 -11.29 2.92 1.29
N LEU A 18 -10.86 3.74 2.26
CA LEU A 18 -10.90 3.40 3.68
C LEU A 18 -12.33 3.07 4.17
N HIS A 19 -13.34 3.81 3.70
CA HIS A 19 -14.73 3.58 4.05
C HIS A 19 -15.24 2.22 3.58
N GLU A 20 -14.76 1.69 2.45
CA GLU A 20 -15.10 0.34 1.98
C GLU A 20 -14.68 -0.75 2.97
N TYR A 21 -13.67 -0.47 3.81
CA TYR A 21 -13.17 -1.36 4.85
C TYR A 21 -13.61 -0.96 6.27
N GLY A 22 -14.57 -0.03 6.39
CA GLY A 22 -15.09 0.42 7.67
C GLY A 22 -14.07 1.22 8.49
N ILE A 23 -13.20 1.98 7.81
CA ILE A 23 -12.27 2.93 8.41
C ILE A 23 -12.71 4.34 8.00
N GLY A 24 -12.90 5.23 8.98
CA GLY A 24 -13.52 6.54 8.80
C GLY A 24 -12.57 7.62 8.28
N SER A 25 -11.27 7.53 8.55
CA SER A 25 -10.27 8.48 8.04
C SER A 25 -8.85 7.92 8.07
N ILE A 26 -7.92 8.65 7.46
CA ILE A 26 -6.50 8.28 7.50
C ILE A 26 -5.90 8.33 8.91
N GLU A 27 -6.39 9.22 9.77
CA GLU A 27 -6.02 9.27 11.19
C GLU A 27 -6.56 8.06 11.96
N GLU A 28 -7.76 7.58 11.63
CA GLU A 28 -8.28 6.32 12.16
C GLU A 28 -7.42 5.14 11.69
N ALA A 29 -7.01 5.12 10.42
CA ALA A 29 -6.10 4.09 9.90
C ALA A 29 -4.79 4.03 10.70
N LYS A 30 -4.19 5.18 11.02
CA LYS A 30 -3.04 5.25 11.92
C LYS A 30 -3.37 4.72 13.33
N SER A 31 -4.48 5.14 13.90
CA SER A 31 -4.91 4.71 15.24
C SER A 31 -5.10 3.19 15.33
N ILE A 32 -5.61 2.56 14.25
CA ILE A 32 -5.74 1.10 14.15
C ILE A 32 -4.36 0.44 14.19
N CYS A 33 -3.38 0.94 13.43
CA CYS A 33 -2.02 0.42 13.45
C CYS A 33 -1.37 0.57 14.84
N ASP A 34 -1.51 1.75 15.44
CA ASP A 34 -0.96 2.05 16.76
C ASP A 34 -1.60 1.14 17.84
N SER A 35 -2.89 0.78 17.71
CA SER A 35 -3.61 -0.08 18.67
C SER A 35 -3.07 -1.50 18.76
N VAL A 36 -2.42 -2.00 17.70
CA VAL A 36 -1.75 -3.31 17.67
C VAL A 36 -0.23 -3.20 17.81
N GLY A 37 0.28 -1.99 18.08
CA GLY A 37 1.70 -1.74 18.36
C GLY A 37 2.61 -1.75 17.13
N ILE A 38 2.08 -1.49 15.94
CA ILE A 38 2.89 -1.37 14.70
C ILE A 38 2.92 0.08 14.20
N ASP A 39 4.04 0.49 13.61
CA ASP A 39 4.18 1.80 12.97
C ASP A 39 4.68 1.63 11.53
N PRO A 40 3.78 1.38 10.56
CA PRO A 40 4.14 1.14 9.17
C PRO A 40 4.86 2.34 8.54
N TYR A 41 4.48 3.56 8.93
CA TYR A 41 5.10 4.79 8.45
C TYR A 41 6.58 4.82 8.84
N LYS A 42 6.87 4.57 10.13
CA LYS A 42 8.25 4.53 10.62
C LYS A 42 9.06 3.41 9.96
N THR A 43 8.47 2.22 9.80
CA THR A 43 9.14 1.10 9.11
C THR A 43 9.54 1.47 7.68
N VAL A 44 8.66 2.13 6.91
CA VAL A 44 8.99 2.60 5.55
C VAL A 44 10.18 3.57 5.58
N LYS A 45 10.18 4.53 6.51
CA LYS A 45 11.25 5.52 6.63
C LYS A 45 12.58 4.94 7.14
N GLU A 46 12.55 3.89 7.96
CA GLU A 46 13.77 3.20 8.41
C GLU A 46 14.39 2.36 7.28
N ILE A 47 13.55 1.68 6.48
CA ILE A 47 14.00 0.86 5.35
C ILE A 47 14.50 1.73 4.19
N GLN A 48 13.74 2.78 3.85
CA GLN A 48 14.04 3.69 2.76
C GLN A 48 13.93 5.14 3.25
N PRO A 49 15.01 5.72 3.81
CA PRO A 49 14.98 7.07 4.39
C PRO A 49 14.56 8.18 3.43
N ILE A 50 14.77 7.97 2.12
CA ILE A 50 14.39 8.93 1.05
C ILE A 50 12.98 8.67 0.49
N ALA A 51 12.20 7.75 1.06
CA ALA A 51 10.84 7.50 0.63
C ALA A 51 9.96 8.75 0.81
N PHE A 52 9.11 9.03 -0.18
CA PHE A 52 8.13 10.11 -0.11
C PHE A 52 7.13 9.90 1.02
N GLU A 53 6.51 10.99 1.50
CA GLU A 53 5.48 10.93 2.53
C GLU A 53 4.29 10.08 2.09
N ASN A 54 3.92 10.17 0.80
CA ASN A 54 2.90 9.32 0.18
C ASN A 54 3.13 7.82 0.44
N ALA A 55 4.38 7.34 0.33
CA ALA A 55 4.68 5.93 0.54
C ALA A 55 4.49 5.53 2.00
N GLY A 56 4.98 6.34 2.95
CA GLY A 56 4.81 6.08 4.38
C GLY A 56 3.33 5.97 4.76
N TRP A 57 2.50 6.90 4.29
CA TRP A 57 1.06 6.90 4.57
C TRP A 57 0.27 5.83 3.81
N ALA A 58 0.69 5.46 2.60
CA ALA A 58 0.08 4.35 1.87
C ALA A 58 0.25 3.02 2.61
N TYR A 59 1.41 2.77 3.21
CA TYR A 59 1.63 1.59 4.05
C TYR A 59 0.81 1.62 5.34
N VAL A 60 0.56 2.80 5.92
CA VAL A 60 -0.36 2.93 7.08
C VAL A 60 -1.79 2.56 6.68
N VAL A 61 -2.29 3.10 5.56
CA VAL A 61 -3.62 2.77 5.03
C VAL A 61 -3.73 1.27 4.75
N GLY A 62 -2.75 0.70 4.05
CA GLY A 62 -2.72 -0.71 3.69
C GLY A 62 -2.66 -1.65 4.91
N ALA A 63 -1.83 -1.32 5.90
CA ALA A 63 -1.74 -2.08 7.15
C ALA A 63 -3.05 -2.00 7.97
N ALA A 64 -3.69 -0.83 8.04
CA ALA A 64 -4.97 -0.68 8.71
C ALA A 64 -6.07 -1.52 8.04
N ILE A 65 -6.09 -1.55 6.70
CA ILE A 65 -6.99 -2.42 5.92
C ILE A 65 -6.70 -3.89 6.22
N ALA A 66 -5.44 -4.32 6.27
CA ALA A 66 -5.06 -5.69 6.61
C ALA A 66 -5.58 -6.09 8.01
N ILE A 67 -5.41 -5.21 8.99
CA ILE A 67 -5.89 -5.41 10.37
C ILE A 67 -7.42 -5.52 10.38
N LYS A 68 -8.14 -4.63 9.69
CA LYS A 68 -9.62 -4.68 9.62
C LYS A 68 -10.14 -5.92 8.90
N LYS A 69 -9.44 -6.39 7.87
CA LYS A 69 -9.73 -7.65 7.18
C LYS A 69 -9.43 -8.90 8.02
N GLY A 70 -8.72 -8.74 9.14
CA GLY A 70 -8.29 -9.87 9.97
C GLY A 70 -7.27 -10.76 9.28
N CYS A 71 -6.42 -10.20 8.41
CA CYS A 71 -5.35 -10.94 7.75
C CYS A 71 -4.42 -11.56 8.79
N THR A 72 -4.21 -12.88 8.72
CA THR A 72 -3.36 -13.62 9.68
C THR A 72 -2.08 -14.14 9.06
N THR A 73 -1.97 -14.11 7.74
CA THR A 73 -0.80 -14.56 6.99
C THR A 73 -0.09 -13.40 6.29
N ALA A 74 1.22 -13.56 6.05
CA ALA A 74 2.01 -12.54 5.39
C ALA A 74 1.55 -12.24 3.94
N PRO A 75 1.17 -13.24 3.10
CA PRO A 75 0.64 -12.98 1.77
C PRO A 75 -0.65 -12.15 1.77
N GLU A 76 -1.61 -12.49 2.64
CA GLU A 76 -2.87 -11.73 2.75
C GLU A 76 -2.64 -10.28 3.18
N ALA A 77 -1.69 -10.07 4.11
CA ALA A 77 -1.30 -8.74 4.55
C ALA A 77 -0.63 -7.95 3.40
N ALA A 78 0.21 -8.60 2.58
CA ALA A 78 0.83 -7.97 1.42
C ALA A 78 -0.20 -7.53 0.36
N GLU A 79 -1.19 -8.37 0.05
CA GLU A 79 -2.31 -8.01 -0.85
C GLU A 79 -3.08 -6.80 -0.31
N ALA A 80 -3.35 -6.76 1.00
CA ALA A 80 -4.00 -5.62 1.65
C ALA A 80 -3.16 -4.33 1.62
N ILE A 81 -1.83 -4.44 1.79
CA ILE A 81 -0.92 -3.33 1.61
C ILE A 81 -1.00 -2.77 0.18
N GLY A 82 -1.14 -3.65 -0.82
CA GLY A 82 -1.35 -3.24 -2.21
C GLY A 82 -2.58 -2.35 -2.42
N ILE A 83 -3.67 -2.60 -1.70
CA ILE A 83 -4.87 -1.74 -1.72
C ILE A 83 -4.52 -0.33 -1.21
N GLY A 84 -3.75 -0.23 -0.13
CA GLY A 84 -3.28 1.05 0.40
C GLY A 84 -2.39 1.80 -0.59
N LEU A 85 -1.46 1.11 -1.25
CA LEU A 85 -0.63 1.69 -2.31
C LEU A 85 -1.47 2.17 -3.50
N GLN A 86 -2.50 1.41 -3.87
CA GLN A 86 -3.38 1.76 -4.97
C GLN A 86 -4.20 3.01 -4.67
N ALA A 87 -4.67 3.19 -3.43
CA ALA A 87 -5.40 4.38 -3.00
C ALA A 87 -4.58 5.67 -3.15
N PHE A 88 -3.25 5.57 -3.18
CA PHE A 88 -2.33 6.68 -3.42
C PHE A 88 -1.95 6.84 -4.91
N CYS A 89 -2.56 6.11 -5.84
CA CYS A 89 -2.43 6.39 -7.26
C CYS A 89 -3.35 7.56 -7.66
N ILE A 90 -2.88 8.48 -8.51
CA ILE A 90 -3.71 9.60 -8.97
C ILE A 90 -4.66 9.07 -10.04
N ALA A 91 -5.97 9.34 -9.90
CA ALA A 91 -6.97 8.96 -10.90
C ALA A 91 -6.56 9.42 -12.31
N GLY A 92 -6.57 8.48 -13.27
CA GLY A 92 -6.19 8.74 -14.67
C GLY A 92 -4.67 8.85 -14.91
N SER A 93 -3.83 8.64 -13.90
CA SER A 93 -2.40 8.42 -14.11
C SER A 93 -2.14 7.02 -14.65
N VAL A 94 -0.98 6.81 -15.27
CA VAL A 94 -0.54 5.47 -15.71
C VAL A 94 -0.51 4.48 -14.54
N ALA A 95 -0.14 4.94 -13.34
CA ALA A 95 -0.11 4.08 -12.15
C ALA A 95 -1.50 3.61 -11.72
N ASP A 96 -2.52 4.47 -11.84
CA ASP A 96 -3.90 4.10 -11.58
C ASP A 96 -4.46 3.16 -12.66
N ASP A 97 -4.24 3.48 -13.94
CA ASP A 97 -4.68 2.65 -15.07
C ASP A 97 -4.09 1.24 -14.99
N ARG A 98 -2.77 1.14 -14.72
CA ARG A 98 -2.05 -0.12 -14.61
C ARG A 98 -2.23 -0.82 -13.28
N LYS A 99 -2.99 -0.26 -12.33
CA LYS A 99 -3.20 -0.85 -10.99
C LYS A 99 -1.90 -1.20 -10.27
N VAL A 100 -0.94 -0.29 -10.36
CA VAL A 100 0.43 -0.47 -9.86
C VAL A 100 0.47 -0.83 -8.38
N GLY A 101 -0.34 -0.18 -7.54
CA GLY A 101 -0.35 -0.47 -6.11
C GLY A 101 -0.84 -1.87 -5.79
N LEU A 102 -1.92 -2.31 -6.45
CA LEU A 102 -2.41 -3.69 -6.34
C LEU A 102 -1.38 -4.70 -6.82
N GLY A 103 -0.73 -4.40 -7.95
CA GLY A 103 0.35 -5.19 -8.51
C GLY A 103 1.50 -5.42 -7.52
N HIS A 104 1.96 -4.37 -6.80
CA HIS A 104 3.01 -4.52 -5.78
C HIS A 104 2.57 -5.46 -4.66
N GLY A 105 1.32 -5.31 -4.19
CA GLY A 105 0.77 -6.18 -3.14
C GLY A 105 0.70 -7.64 -3.58
N ASN A 106 0.21 -7.89 -4.79
CA ASN A 106 0.12 -9.22 -5.38
C ASN A 106 1.50 -9.84 -5.61
N LEU A 107 2.46 -9.06 -6.10
CA LEU A 107 3.82 -9.53 -6.29
C LEU A 107 4.46 -9.91 -4.95
N ALA A 108 4.37 -9.04 -3.95
CA ALA A 108 4.88 -9.32 -2.61
C ALA A 108 4.21 -10.55 -2.00
N ALA A 109 2.90 -10.70 -2.17
CA ALA A 109 2.16 -11.87 -1.70
C ALA A 109 2.62 -13.16 -2.38
N MET A 110 2.85 -13.13 -3.70
CA MET A 110 3.38 -14.28 -4.44
C MET A 110 4.76 -14.69 -3.91
N LEU A 111 5.64 -13.73 -3.61
CA LEU A 111 6.96 -14.02 -3.02
C LEU A 111 6.89 -14.62 -1.61
N LEU A 112 5.79 -14.43 -0.89
CA LEU A 112 5.58 -14.91 0.47
C LEU A 112 4.81 -16.23 0.55
N ARG A 113 4.33 -16.77 -0.58
CA ARG A 113 3.60 -18.05 -0.64
C ARG A 113 4.59 -19.19 -0.85
N ASP A 114 4.49 -20.23 -0.02
CA ASP A 114 5.35 -21.42 -0.08
C ASP A 114 5.24 -22.20 -1.41
N GLU A 115 4.09 -22.08 -2.08
CA GLU A 115 3.83 -22.67 -3.41
C GLU A 115 4.61 -21.99 -4.56
N THR A 116 5.26 -20.85 -4.28
CA THR A 116 6.12 -20.16 -5.25
C THR A 116 7.53 -20.77 -5.26
N GLU A 117 7.77 -21.74 -6.14
CA GLU A 117 9.05 -22.46 -6.21
C GLU A 117 10.15 -21.76 -7.03
N CYS A 118 9.78 -21.03 -8.09
CA CYS A 118 10.72 -20.28 -8.93
C CYS A 118 10.10 -18.96 -9.37
N PHE A 119 10.73 -17.87 -8.99
CA PHE A 119 10.33 -16.53 -9.38
C PHE A 119 11.47 -15.84 -10.14
N ALA A 120 11.19 -15.42 -11.37
CA ALA A 120 12.09 -14.60 -12.16
C ALA A 120 11.35 -13.34 -12.60
N PHE A 121 11.88 -12.19 -12.22
CA PHE A 121 11.32 -10.88 -12.57
C PHE A 121 12.35 -10.04 -13.27
N LEU A 122 11.97 -9.55 -14.44
CA LEU A 122 12.77 -8.62 -15.21
C LEU A 122 12.03 -7.28 -15.24
N ALA A 123 12.47 -6.37 -14.39
CA ALA A 123 12.04 -4.98 -14.43
C ALA A 123 13.22 -4.07 -14.77
N GLY A 124 12.95 -3.02 -15.54
CA GLY A 124 13.89 -1.93 -15.79
C GLY A 124 14.12 -1.07 -14.53
N HIS A 125 15.18 -0.26 -14.55
CA HIS A 125 15.63 0.58 -13.43
C HIS A 125 14.54 1.48 -12.83
N GLU A 126 13.62 1.97 -13.66
CA GLU A 126 12.48 2.82 -13.25
C GLU A 126 11.11 2.15 -13.51
N SER A 127 11.11 0.87 -13.91
CA SER A 127 9.92 0.14 -14.36
C SER A 127 9.36 -0.84 -13.35
N PHE A 128 9.98 -0.95 -12.16
CA PHE A 128 9.52 -1.84 -11.09
C PHE A 128 8.02 -1.62 -10.82
N ALA A 129 7.64 -0.35 -10.61
CA ALA A 129 6.27 0.04 -10.36
C ALA A 129 5.31 -0.26 -11.53
N ALA A 130 5.74 -0.13 -12.79
CA ALA A 130 4.86 -0.37 -13.94
C ALA A 130 4.72 -1.85 -14.32
N ALA A 131 5.74 -2.66 -14.03
CA ALA A 131 5.77 -4.09 -14.33
C ALA A 131 4.89 -4.91 -13.36
N GLU A 132 4.78 -4.47 -12.11
CA GLU A 132 3.91 -5.09 -11.10
C GLU A 132 2.42 -4.99 -11.46
N GLY A 133 2.00 -3.91 -12.12
CA GLY A 133 0.61 -3.73 -12.59
C GLY A 133 0.17 -4.71 -13.70
N ALA A 134 1.10 -5.51 -14.24
CA ALA A 134 0.81 -6.57 -15.21
C ALA A 134 0.64 -7.96 -14.57
N ILE A 135 0.84 -8.06 -13.24
CA ILE A 135 0.64 -9.27 -12.41
C ILE A 135 -0.68 -9.13 -11.65
#